data_AF-A0A6P8PPM3-F1
#
_entry.id   AF-A0A6P8PPM3-F1
#
_cell.length_a   1.000
_cell.length_b   1.000
_cell.length_c   1.000
_cell.angle_alpha   90.00
_cell.angle_beta   90.00
_cell.angle_gamma   90.00
#
_symmetry.space_group_name_H-M   'P 1'
#
loop_
_entity.id
_entity.type
_entity.pdbx_description
1 polymer ?
#
loop_
_entity_poly.entity_id
_entity_poly.type
_entity_poly.pdbx_seq_one_letter_code
_entity_poly.pdbx_strand_id
1 'polypeptide(L)'
;MAFHGGSCFTPSPLSFQRMHLIQVDSVQRWMEDLKWMTECECMCILQSKPISIEEDAQSELILSSQHGACDNLQILLRRAWIISMELTKIVQKVERSRWQKVHSMAVRANYNVCSMINEYNAFTRNPSEEMNQLEKLLMEKCSELTGITERCLYLEDEQILSSMKSCINETLNSVGHYFGELIEAALTHEIQVNKYRILISIVFIQENQINKASVL
;
A
#
# COMPACT_ATOMS: atom_id res chain seq x y z
N MET A 1 -7.42 -25.08 -70.31
CA MET A 1 -7.72 -26.15 -71.29
C MET A 1 -7.14 -27.43 -70.70
N ALA A 2 -7.98 -28.35 -70.21
CA ALA A 2 -8.46 -29.53 -70.96
C ALA A 2 -7.31 -30.55 -71.19
N PHE A 3 -7.41 -31.86 -70.99
CA PHE A 3 -8.42 -32.81 -70.50
C PHE A 3 -7.77 -34.20 -70.66
N HIS A 4 -8.24 -35.21 -69.89
CA HIS A 4 -8.28 -36.65 -70.24
C HIS A 4 -6.94 -37.41 -70.47
N GLY A 5 -6.80 -38.68 -70.09
CA GLY A 5 -7.76 -39.67 -69.63
C GLY A 5 -7.31 -41.07 -70.10
N GLY A 6 -7.87 -42.11 -69.46
CA GLY A 6 -7.89 -43.50 -69.94
C GLY A 6 -6.59 -44.27 -69.67
N SER A 7 -6.51 -45.29 -68.80
CA SER A 7 -7.30 -46.55 -68.76
C SER A 7 -7.09 -47.32 -70.07
N CYS A 8 -6.79 -48.62 -70.17
CA CYS A 8 -6.95 -49.80 -69.33
C CYS A 8 -6.22 -50.95 -70.14
N PHE A 9 -5.77 -52.09 -69.63
CA PHE A 9 -6.58 -53.28 -69.33
C PHE A 9 -5.67 -54.50 -68.95
N THR A 10 -5.99 -55.13 -67.81
CA THR A 10 -6.14 -56.59 -67.56
C THR A 10 -4.95 -57.58 -67.68
N PRO A 11 -5.02 -58.81 -67.10
CA PRO A 11 -5.78 -59.32 -65.92
C PRO A 11 -4.96 -60.24 -64.96
N SER A 12 -5.53 -60.48 -63.78
CA SER A 12 -5.24 -61.50 -62.72
C SER A 12 -5.38 -62.98 -63.19
N PRO A 13 -4.96 -64.05 -62.45
CA PRO A 13 -5.03 -64.20 -60.98
C PRO A 13 -3.95 -64.99 -60.19
N LEU A 14 -3.83 -64.61 -58.89
CA LEU A 14 -3.71 -65.38 -57.63
C LEU A 14 -2.69 -66.55 -57.51
N SER A 15 -1.94 -66.76 -56.43
CA SER A 15 -1.67 -66.06 -55.17
C SER A 15 -0.65 -66.91 -54.39
N PHE A 16 0.53 -66.39 -54.03
CA PHE A 16 1.27 -66.65 -52.76
C PHE A 16 2.60 -65.88 -52.81
N GLN A 17 3.04 -65.40 -51.65
CA GLN A 17 4.27 -64.61 -51.39
C GLN A 17 4.22 -63.12 -51.72
N ARG A 18 3.41 -62.37 -50.96
CA ARG A 18 3.75 -60.97 -50.62
C ARG A 18 4.59 -60.96 -49.35
N MET A 19 5.78 -61.54 -49.40
CA MET A 19 6.88 -61.05 -48.56
C MET A 19 7.42 -59.80 -49.25
N HIS A 20 6.71 -58.68 -49.14
CA HIS A 20 7.35 -57.39 -49.40
C HIS A 20 6.52 -56.25 -48.82
N LEU A 21 7.24 -55.43 -48.06
CA LEU A 21 7.04 -53.99 -47.96
C LEU A 21 6.10 -53.45 -46.87
N ILE A 22 6.34 -53.88 -45.63
CA ILE A 22 6.47 -52.88 -44.55
C ILE A 22 7.96 -52.80 -44.21
N GLN A 23 8.75 -52.40 -45.21
CA GLN A 23 10.14 -51.99 -45.01
C GLN A 23 10.12 -50.47 -44.97
N VAL A 24 9.48 -49.92 -43.94
CA VAL A 24 9.87 -48.56 -43.55
C VAL A 24 11.13 -48.78 -42.74
N ASP A 25 12.26 -48.36 -43.29
CA ASP A 25 13.55 -48.42 -42.60
C ASP A 25 13.36 -47.79 -41.21
N SER A 26 13.65 -48.54 -40.16
CA SER A 26 13.34 -48.13 -38.79
C SER A 26 14.01 -46.79 -38.45
N VAL A 27 15.16 -46.52 -39.08
CA VAL A 27 15.87 -45.24 -39.03
C VAL A 27 15.10 -44.13 -39.76
N GLN A 28 14.53 -44.42 -40.93
CA GLN A 28 13.75 -43.44 -41.70
C GLN A 28 12.44 -43.08 -41.00
N ARG A 29 11.76 -44.07 -40.39
CA ARG A 29 10.57 -43.83 -39.56
C ARG A 29 10.92 -42.94 -38.36
N TRP A 30 12.02 -43.24 -37.68
CA TRP A 30 12.49 -42.44 -36.55
C TRP A 30 12.86 -41.01 -36.97
N MET A 31 13.47 -40.82 -38.14
CA MET A 31 13.76 -39.48 -38.69
C MET A 31 12.49 -38.70 -39.06
N GLU A 32 11.46 -39.36 -39.58
CA GLU A 32 10.16 -38.73 -39.85
C GLU A 32 9.46 -38.27 -38.57
N ASP A 33 9.55 -39.07 -37.49
CA ASP A 33 8.96 -38.73 -36.20
C ASP A 33 9.76 -37.60 -35.51
N LEU A 34 11.09 -37.60 -35.62
CA LEU A 34 11.97 -36.55 -35.07
C LEU A 34 11.70 -35.17 -35.70
N LYS A 35 11.25 -35.12 -36.95
CA LYS A 35 10.91 -33.87 -37.66
C LYS A 35 9.83 -33.05 -36.93
N TRP A 36 8.97 -33.71 -36.16
CA TRP A 36 7.90 -33.09 -35.38
C TRP A 36 8.22 -32.99 -33.89
N MET A 37 9.36 -33.55 -33.46
CA MET A 37 9.84 -33.42 -32.08
C MET A 37 10.65 -32.13 -31.93
N THR A 38 9.96 -31.04 -31.64
CA THR A 38 10.59 -29.80 -31.19
C THR A 38 10.60 -29.74 -29.67
N GLU A 39 11.73 -29.39 -29.07
CA GLU A 39 11.78 -29.07 -27.64
C GLU A 39 10.92 -27.82 -27.39
N CYS A 40 9.84 -27.98 -26.64
CA CYS A 40 8.98 -26.87 -26.25
C CYS A 40 9.50 -26.30 -24.92
N GLU A 41 9.91 -25.03 -24.89
CA GLU A 41 10.08 -24.33 -23.62
C GLU A 41 8.70 -24.14 -22.99
N CYS A 42 8.46 -24.77 -21.84
CA CYS A 42 7.22 -24.60 -21.09
C CYS A 42 7.20 -23.25 -20.36
N MET A 43 7.00 -22.16 -21.11
CA MET A 43 6.79 -20.84 -20.50
C MET A 43 5.35 -20.72 -19.96
N CYS A 44 5.13 -21.18 -18.74
CA CYS A 44 3.95 -20.77 -17.97
C CYS A 44 4.18 -19.34 -17.46
N ILE A 45 3.58 -18.33 -18.09
CA ILE A 45 3.50 -16.99 -17.49
C ILE A 45 2.33 -17.02 -16.48
N LEU A 46 2.64 -17.40 -15.25
CA LEU A 46 1.69 -17.28 -14.13
C LEU A 46 1.62 -15.82 -13.70
N GLN A 47 0.69 -15.07 -14.26
CA GLN A 47 0.30 -13.78 -13.70
C GLN A 47 -0.64 -14.06 -12.52
N SER A 48 -0.14 -13.92 -11.30
CA SER A 48 -1.04 -13.82 -10.15
C SER A 48 -1.81 -12.50 -10.27
N LYS A 49 -3.13 -12.58 -10.22
CA LYS A 49 -3.88 -11.44 -9.68
C LYS A 49 -3.43 -11.32 -8.22
N PRO A 50 -3.06 -10.13 -7.73
CA PRO A 50 -2.95 -9.96 -6.29
C PRO A 50 -4.26 -10.46 -5.68
N ILE A 51 -4.18 -11.17 -4.57
CA ILE A 51 -5.37 -11.49 -3.77
C ILE A 51 -5.84 -10.15 -3.22
N SER A 52 -6.57 -9.40 -4.03
CA SER A 52 -7.47 -8.38 -3.52
C SER A 52 -8.45 -9.17 -2.66
N ILE A 53 -8.44 -8.84 -1.37
CA ILE A 53 -9.39 -9.33 -0.36
C ILE A 53 -10.72 -8.67 -0.69
N GLU A 54 -11.33 -9.09 -1.79
CA GLU A 54 -12.69 -8.72 -2.12
C GLU A 54 -13.43 -9.98 -2.55
N GLU A 55 -14.31 -10.38 -1.63
CA GLU A 55 -15.48 -11.24 -1.77
C GLU A 55 -15.29 -12.74 -1.53
N ASP A 56 -15.55 -13.14 -0.29
CA ASP A 56 -16.68 -14.04 -0.07
C ASP A 56 -17.63 -13.45 0.98
N ALA A 57 -18.78 -13.01 0.47
CA ALA A 57 -19.82 -12.25 1.15
C ALA A 57 -20.61 -13.11 2.16
N GLN A 58 -19.95 -13.67 3.18
CA GLN A 58 -20.66 -14.08 4.41
C GLN A 58 -19.73 -14.38 5.60
N SER A 59 -18.40 -14.41 5.43
CA SER A 59 -17.48 -14.95 6.46
C SER A 59 -16.35 -14.01 6.93
N GLU A 60 -16.23 -12.79 6.38
CA GLU A 60 -15.09 -11.88 6.62
C GLU A 60 -15.29 -10.76 7.66
N LEU A 61 -16.38 -10.78 8.44
CA LEU A 61 -16.66 -9.66 9.36
C LEU A 61 -15.70 -9.59 10.57
N ILE A 62 -14.84 -10.58 10.79
CA ILE A 62 -13.95 -10.63 11.96
C ILE A 62 -12.47 -10.42 11.60
N LEU A 63 -12.01 -10.84 10.41
CA LEU A 63 -10.58 -10.78 10.02
C LEU A 63 -10.19 -9.56 9.16
N SER A 64 -11.14 -8.94 8.46
CA SER A 64 -10.92 -7.71 7.66
C SER A 64 -10.52 -6.52 8.53
N SER A 65 -11.04 -6.47 9.76
CA SER A 65 -10.78 -5.38 10.69
C SER A 65 -9.31 -5.30 11.14
N GLN A 66 -8.58 -6.42 11.17
CA GLN A 66 -7.22 -6.49 11.72
C GLN A 66 -6.16 -6.07 10.69
N HIS A 67 -6.39 -6.35 9.41
CA HIS A 67 -5.52 -5.93 8.31
C HIS A 67 -5.62 -4.42 8.05
N GLY A 68 -6.84 -3.87 7.99
CA GLY A 68 -7.03 -2.43 7.77
C GLY A 68 -6.45 -1.52 8.87
N ALA A 69 -6.49 -1.94 10.14
CA ALA A 69 -5.91 -1.15 11.24
C ALA A 69 -4.36 -1.11 11.21
N CYS A 70 -3.72 -2.22 10.82
CA CYS A 70 -2.27 -2.28 10.63
C CYS A 70 -1.82 -1.36 9.47
N ASP A 71 -2.58 -1.35 8.38
CA ASP A 71 -2.32 -0.50 7.22
C ASP A 71 -2.52 0.99 7.53
N ASN A 72 -3.58 1.33 8.27
CA ASN A 72 -3.86 2.70 8.71
C ASN A 72 -2.75 3.26 9.63
N LEU A 73 -2.25 2.43 10.56
CA LEU A 73 -1.16 2.82 11.43
C LEU A 73 0.15 3.05 10.65
N GLN A 74 0.43 2.21 9.64
CA GLN A 74 1.58 2.42 8.77
C GLN A 74 1.47 3.72 7.96
N ILE A 75 0.27 4.06 7.47
CA ILE A 75 0.02 5.34 6.80
C ILE A 75 0.29 6.51 7.75
N LEU A 76 -0.26 6.47 8.97
CA LEU A 76 -0.01 7.48 9.99
C LEU A 76 1.50 7.68 10.26
N LEU A 77 2.24 6.59 10.48
CA LEU A 77 3.68 6.65 10.75
C LEU A 77 4.48 7.21 9.56
N ARG A 78 4.13 6.83 8.33
CA ARG A 78 4.77 7.38 7.12
C ARG A 78 4.52 8.87 7.00
N ARG A 79 3.27 9.32 7.21
CA ARG A 79 2.92 10.74 7.20
C ARG A 79 3.63 11.49 8.31
N ALA A 80 3.71 10.89 9.50
CA ALA A 80 4.36 11.51 10.63
C ALA A 80 5.85 11.76 10.35
N TRP A 81 6.54 10.76 9.77
CA TRP A 81 7.93 10.90 9.35
C TRP A 81 8.15 12.01 8.31
N ILE A 82 7.27 12.12 7.31
CA ILE A 82 7.32 13.19 6.31
C ILE A 82 7.21 14.56 6.99
N ILE A 83 6.25 14.73 7.90
CA ILE A 83 6.04 15.98 8.63
C ILE A 83 7.27 16.33 9.48
N SER A 84 7.82 15.37 10.25
CA SER A 84 9.05 15.59 11.03
C SER A 84 10.23 16.06 10.16
N MET A 85 10.38 15.46 8.97
CA MET A 85 11.40 15.85 8.00
C MET A 85 11.17 17.28 7.47
N GLU A 86 9.92 17.66 7.23
CA GLU A 86 9.57 19.02 6.82
C GLU A 86 9.86 20.04 7.91
N LEU A 87 9.44 19.79 9.16
CA LEU A 87 9.74 20.66 10.30
C LEU A 87 11.24 20.88 10.47
N THR A 88 12.03 19.80 10.37
CA THR A 88 13.51 19.89 10.43
C THR A 88 14.06 20.77 9.32
N LYS A 89 13.54 20.64 8.09
CA LYS A 89 13.96 21.47 6.97
C LYS A 89 13.54 22.93 7.17
N ILE A 90 12.41 23.22 7.79
CA ILE A 90 11.98 24.60 8.10
C ILE A 90 13.02 25.25 9.02
N VAL A 91 13.40 24.59 10.13
CA VAL A 91 14.46 25.07 11.04
C VAL A 91 15.73 25.42 10.26
N GLN A 92 16.20 24.53 9.38
CA GLN A 92 17.37 24.80 8.54
C GLN A 92 17.21 26.00 7.61
N LYS A 93 16.00 26.32 7.14
CA LYS A 93 15.73 27.49 6.30
C LYS A 93 15.61 28.77 7.12
N VAL A 94 15.11 28.70 8.36
CA VAL A 94 15.07 29.81 9.32
C VAL A 94 16.49 30.27 9.65
N GLU A 95 17.39 29.33 9.93
CA GLU A 95 18.80 29.65 10.20
C GLU A 95 19.45 30.43 9.06
N ARG A 96 19.13 30.04 7.82
CA ARG A 96 19.64 30.68 6.58
C ARG A 96 18.86 31.91 6.14
N SER A 97 17.92 32.42 6.96
CA SER A 97 17.06 33.58 6.65
C SER A 97 16.33 33.48 5.29
N ARG A 98 16.00 32.26 4.83
CA ARG A 98 15.34 32.07 3.51
C ARG A 98 13.82 32.22 3.64
N TRP A 99 13.34 33.40 4.02
CA TRP A 99 11.97 33.67 4.45
C TRP A 99 10.87 33.19 3.51
N GLN A 100 11.03 33.42 2.20
CA GLN A 100 10.12 32.89 1.17
C GLN A 100 10.00 31.36 1.21
N LYS A 101 11.12 30.65 1.40
CA LYS A 101 11.12 29.19 1.53
C LYS A 101 10.60 28.74 2.89
N VAL A 102 10.93 29.46 3.97
CA VAL A 102 10.39 29.19 5.32
C VAL A 102 8.87 29.22 5.28
N HIS A 103 8.27 30.30 4.77
CA HIS A 103 6.82 30.45 4.70
C HIS A 103 6.16 29.37 3.82
N SER A 104 6.67 29.15 2.60
CA SER A 104 6.13 28.10 1.72
C SER A 104 6.17 26.71 2.35
N MET A 105 7.21 26.41 3.12
CA MET A 105 7.31 25.14 3.84
C MET A 105 6.41 25.09 5.08
N ALA A 106 6.23 26.19 5.80
CA ALA A 106 5.30 26.27 6.93
C ALA A 106 3.84 26.04 6.49
N VAL A 107 3.40 26.65 5.38
CA VAL A 107 2.07 26.43 4.81
C VAL A 107 1.88 24.96 4.42
N ARG A 108 2.89 24.36 3.79
CA ARG A 108 2.86 22.94 3.42
C ARG A 108 2.78 22.02 4.64
N ALA A 109 3.60 22.29 5.66
CA ALA A 109 3.59 21.51 6.90
C ALA A 109 2.22 21.60 7.60
N ASN A 110 1.63 22.81 7.66
CA ASN A 110 0.28 23.01 8.20
C ASN A 110 -0.76 22.15 7.46
N TYR A 111 -0.77 22.21 6.12
CA TYR A 111 -1.66 21.36 5.32
C TYR A 111 -1.44 19.87 5.58
N ASN A 112 -0.18 19.42 5.63
CA ASN A 112 0.16 18.01 5.84
C ASN A 112 -0.30 17.51 7.22
N VAL A 113 -0.17 18.34 8.26
CA VAL A 113 -0.67 18.07 9.62
C VAL A 113 -2.19 17.97 9.63
N CYS A 114 -2.90 18.99 9.14
CA CYS A 114 -4.36 19.01 9.11
C CYS A 114 -4.93 17.81 8.34
N SER A 115 -4.34 17.51 7.18
CA SER A 115 -4.74 16.36 6.38
C SER A 115 -4.43 15.02 7.08
N MET A 116 -3.38 14.93 7.89
CA MET A 116 -3.01 13.71 8.61
C MET A 116 -3.98 13.46 9.76
N ILE A 117 -4.31 14.51 10.52
CA ILE A 117 -5.31 14.46 11.58
C ILE A 117 -6.67 14.02 11.00
N ASN A 118 -7.10 14.65 9.90
CA ASN A 118 -8.37 14.30 9.26
C ASN A 118 -8.40 12.86 8.75
N GLU A 119 -7.31 12.39 8.15
CA GLU A 119 -7.22 11.00 7.68
C GLU A 119 -7.27 10.03 8.86
N TYR A 120 -6.52 10.31 9.93
CA TYR A 120 -6.55 9.53 11.17
C TYR A 120 -7.95 9.47 11.79
N ASN A 121 -8.59 10.63 11.95
CA ASN A 121 -9.94 10.72 12.52
C ASN A 121 -11.01 10.03 11.66
N ALA A 122 -10.78 9.85 10.36
CA ALA A 122 -11.73 9.14 9.50
C ALA A 122 -11.84 7.64 9.83
N PHE A 123 -10.80 7.03 10.38
CA PHE A 123 -10.78 5.60 10.71
C PHE A 123 -10.67 5.30 12.22
N THR A 124 -10.29 6.28 13.04
CA THR A 124 -10.25 6.12 14.50
C THR A 124 -11.65 6.15 15.10
N ARG A 125 -12.00 5.13 15.89
CA ARG A 125 -13.27 5.09 16.63
C ARG A 125 -13.04 5.57 18.06
N ASN A 126 -13.68 6.68 18.41
CA ASN A 126 -13.67 7.31 19.75
C ASN A 126 -12.28 7.85 20.16
N PRO A 127 -11.81 8.95 19.53
CA PRO A 127 -10.62 9.65 20.01
C PRO A 127 -10.83 10.13 21.45
N SER A 128 -9.77 10.08 22.27
CA SER A 128 -9.83 10.58 23.64
C SER A 128 -9.97 12.11 23.67
N GLU A 129 -10.51 12.65 24.78
CA GLU A 129 -10.58 14.11 24.96
C GLU A 129 -9.18 14.75 24.91
N GLU A 130 -8.18 14.07 25.46
CA GLU A 130 -6.78 14.45 25.40
C GLU A 130 -6.27 14.56 23.95
N MET A 131 -6.57 13.58 23.08
CA MET A 131 -6.20 13.63 21.67
C MET A 131 -6.85 14.81 20.96
N ASN A 132 -8.15 15.06 21.20
CA ASN A 132 -8.85 16.20 20.61
C ASN A 132 -8.24 17.55 21.05
N GLN A 133 -7.79 17.64 22.31
CA GLN A 133 -7.10 18.83 22.81
C GLN A 133 -5.72 19.01 22.15
N LEU A 134 -4.95 17.93 22.01
CA LEU A 134 -3.65 17.94 21.32
C LEU A 134 -3.80 18.34 19.84
N GLU A 135 -4.78 17.79 19.14
CA GLU A 135 -5.10 18.16 17.75
C GLU A 135 -5.39 19.65 17.62
N LYS A 136 -6.23 20.19 18.50
CA LYS A 136 -6.58 21.61 18.52
C LYS A 136 -5.35 22.50 18.74
N LEU A 137 -4.55 22.18 19.76
CA LEU A 137 -3.34 22.95 20.09
C LEU A 137 -2.31 22.88 18.95
N LEU A 138 -2.14 21.70 18.36
CA LEU A 138 -1.25 21.52 17.21
C LEU A 138 -1.70 22.35 16.00
N MET A 139 -2.99 22.30 15.64
CA MET A 139 -3.54 23.10 14.55
C MET A 139 -3.39 24.60 14.81
N GLU A 140 -3.63 25.05 16.04
CA GLU A 140 -3.42 26.45 16.45
C GLU A 140 -1.96 26.87 16.26
N LYS A 141 -1.00 26.06 16.72
CA LYS A 141 0.43 26.35 16.56
C LYS A 141 0.90 26.29 15.11
N CYS A 142 0.37 25.38 14.29
CA CYS A 142 0.65 25.37 12.85
C CYS A 142 0.11 26.63 12.16
N SER A 143 -1.08 27.10 12.54
CA SER A 143 -1.65 28.35 12.03
C SER A 143 -0.82 29.56 12.48
N GLU A 144 -0.43 29.62 13.76
CA GLU A 144 0.43 30.66 14.31
C GLU A 144 1.77 30.72 13.55
N LEU A 145 2.40 29.58 13.30
CA LEU A 145 3.63 29.48 12.52
C LEU A 145 3.45 30.05 11.10
N THR A 146 2.34 29.72 10.42
CA THR A 146 2.07 30.29 9.09
C THR A 146 1.92 31.81 9.13
N GLY A 147 1.23 32.35 10.14
CA GLY A 147 1.05 33.80 10.29
C GLY A 147 2.33 34.55 10.67
N ILE A 148 3.18 33.98 11.53
CA ILE A 148 4.48 34.59 11.84
C ILE A 148 5.39 34.59 10.61
N THR A 149 5.46 33.47 9.88
CA THR A 149 6.33 33.35 8.71
C THR A 149 5.86 34.18 7.52
N GLU A 150 4.54 34.41 7.37
CA GLU A 150 3.99 35.32 6.37
C GLU A 150 4.43 36.77 6.62
N ARG A 151 4.35 37.23 7.88
CA ARG A 151 4.80 38.58 8.26
C ARG A 151 6.27 38.82 7.90
N CYS A 152 7.11 37.79 8.03
CA CYS A 152 8.53 37.87 7.68
C CYS A 152 8.80 38.09 6.18
N LEU A 153 7.81 37.90 5.29
CA LEU A 153 7.99 38.13 3.85
C LEU A 153 8.05 39.62 3.50
N TYR A 154 7.45 40.47 4.32
CA TYR A 154 7.28 41.90 4.07
C TYR A 154 8.14 42.78 4.99
N LEU A 155 8.92 42.17 5.89
CA LEU A 155 9.81 42.87 6.80
C LEU A 155 11.17 43.11 6.15
N GLU A 156 11.63 44.36 6.14
CA GLU A 156 12.95 44.75 5.63
C GLU A 156 14.00 44.94 6.75
N ASP A 157 13.54 45.15 7.99
CA ASP A 157 14.39 45.40 9.15
C ASP A 157 15.08 44.11 9.66
N GLU A 158 16.40 44.04 9.55
CA GLU A 158 17.19 42.88 9.98
C GLU A 158 17.14 42.62 11.50
N GLN A 159 17.02 43.65 12.33
CA GLN A 159 16.93 43.50 13.78
C GLN A 159 15.59 42.87 14.18
N ILE A 160 14.51 43.28 13.53
CA ILE A 160 13.19 42.67 13.71
C ILE A 160 13.18 41.24 13.15
N LEU A 161 13.79 40.99 11.99
CA LEU A 161 13.89 39.64 11.44
C LEU A 161 14.70 38.69 12.35
N SER A 162 15.71 39.21 13.05
CA SER A 162 16.47 38.45 14.04
C SER A 162 15.59 38.03 15.24
N SER A 163 14.77 38.93 15.78
CA SER A 163 13.83 38.57 16.86
C SER A 163 12.75 37.60 16.38
N MET A 164 12.29 37.76 15.12
CA MET A 164 11.36 36.81 14.50
C MET A 164 11.95 35.40 14.35
N LYS A 165 13.27 35.24 14.16
CA LYS A 165 13.89 33.90 14.18
C LYS A 165 13.65 33.17 15.50
N SER A 166 13.86 33.84 16.63
CA SER A 166 13.62 33.26 17.96
C SER A 166 12.15 32.85 18.09
N CYS A 167 11.24 33.77 17.76
CA CYS A 167 9.80 33.52 17.81
C CYS A 167 9.39 32.32 16.95
N ILE A 168 9.88 32.24 15.70
CA ILE A 168 9.61 31.10 14.81
C ILE A 168 10.17 29.80 15.38
N ASN A 169 11.38 29.80 15.93
CA ASN A 169 11.99 28.60 16.51
C ASN A 169 11.24 28.14 17.77
N GLU A 170 10.76 29.06 18.61
CA GLU A 170 9.90 28.77 19.75
C GLU A 170 8.57 28.14 19.30
N THR A 171 7.90 28.73 18.31
CA THR A 171 6.65 28.17 17.74
C THR A 171 6.91 26.81 17.09
N LEU A 172 8.01 26.62 16.36
CA LEU A 172 8.39 25.33 15.77
C LEU A 172 8.63 24.25 16.85
N ASN A 173 9.25 24.61 17.97
CA ASN A 173 9.41 23.70 19.10
C ASN A 173 8.06 23.31 19.70
N SER A 174 7.13 24.26 19.85
CA SER A 174 5.77 23.96 20.29
C SER A 174 5.02 23.04 19.30
N VAL A 175 5.13 23.31 17.99
CA VAL A 175 4.57 22.43 16.95
C VAL A 175 5.16 21.03 17.06
N GLY A 176 6.49 20.92 17.17
CA GLY A 176 7.17 19.63 17.30
C GLY A 176 6.75 18.86 18.57
N HIS A 177 6.58 19.56 19.69
CA HIS A 177 6.11 18.97 20.94
C HIS A 177 4.69 18.43 20.82
N TYR A 178 3.70 19.26 20.47
CA TYR A 178 2.31 18.80 20.35
C TYR A 178 2.13 17.74 19.28
N PHE A 179 2.90 17.82 18.19
CA PHE A 179 2.93 16.79 17.17
C PHE A 179 3.46 15.46 17.71
N GLY A 180 4.56 15.47 18.46
CA GLY A 180 5.10 14.27 19.11
C GLY A 180 4.11 13.62 20.07
N GLU A 181 3.53 14.42 20.97
CA GLU A 181 2.52 13.96 21.94
C GLU A 181 1.29 13.37 21.24
N LEU A 182 0.81 14.00 20.15
CA LEU A 182 -0.33 13.49 19.40
C LEU A 182 -0.03 12.14 18.75
N ILE A 183 1.16 11.96 18.17
CA ILE A 183 1.57 10.69 17.59
C ILE A 183 1.73 9.61 18.68
N GLU A 184 2.29 9.95 19.84
CA GLU A 184 2.40 9.03 20.97
C GLU A 184 1.04 8.60 21.51
N ALA A 185 0.10 9.55 21.66
CA ALA A 185 -1.27 9.29 22.07
C ALA A 185 -1.99 8.39 21.06
N ALA A 186 -1.87 8.67 19.76
CA ALA A 186 -2.43 7.85 18.69
C ALA A 186 -1.86 6.42 18.69
N LEU A 187 -0.54 6.27 18.85
CA LEU A 187 0.11 4.97 18.96
C LEU A 187 -0.38 4.18 20.18
N THR A 188 -0.50 4.85 21.32
CA THR A 188 -0.97 4.24 22.56
C THR A 188 -2.43 3.78 22.42
N HIS A 189 -3.28 4.62 21.81
CA HIS A 189 -4.67 4.28 21.51
C HIS A 189 -4.75 3.03 20.63
N GLU A 190 -3.99 2.97 19.53
CA GLU A 190 -3.99 1.82 18.62
C GLU A 190 -3.49 0.53 19.31
N ILE A 191 -2.42 0.61 20.11
CA ILE A 191 -1.91 -0.54 20.86
C ILE A 191 -2.98 -1.06 21.84
N GLN A 192 -3.65 -0.15 22.53
CA GLN A 192 -4.65 -0.50 23.53
C GLN A 192 -5.93 -1.07 22.90
N VAL A 193 -6.42 -0.46 21.82
CA VAL A 193 -7.56 -0.97 21.03
C VAL A 193 -7.25 -2.36 20.48
N ASN A 194 -6.05 -2.59 19.95
CA ASN A 194 -5.66 -3.90 19.46
C ASN A 194 -5.60 -4.96 20.56
N LYS A 195 -5.13 -4.63 21.77
CA LYS A 195 -5.19 -5.54 22.93
C LYS A 195 -6.63 -5.92 23.27
N TYR A 196 -7.55 -4.95 23.38
CA TYR A 196 -8.95 -5.24 23.70
C TYR A 196 -9.66 -6.01 22.58
N ARG A 197 -9.36 -5.72 21.32
CA ARG A 197 -9.93 -6.46 20.18
C ARG A 197 -9.53 -7.93 20.19
N ILE A 198 -8.27 -8.25 20.48
CA ILE A 198 -7.82 -9.64 20.63
C ILE A 198 -8.56 -10.32 21.80
N LEU A 199 -8.68 -9.64 22.95
CA LEU A 199 -9.41 -10.17 24.10
C LEU A 199 -10.89 -10.42 23.79
N ILE A 200 -11.57 -9.47 23.13
CA ILE A 200 -12.97 -9.61 22.71
C ILE A 200 -13.11 -10.75 21.70
N SER A 201 -12.22 -10.86 20.72
CA SER A 201 -12.22 -11.97 19.77
C SER A 201 -12.01 -13.33 20.46
N ILE A 202 -11.13 -13.41 21.46
CA ILE A 202 -10.93 -14.63 22.26
C ILE A 202 -12.19 -14.98 23.06
N VAL A 203 -12.80 -14.01 23.74
CA VAL A 203 -14.05 -14.20 24.51
C VAL A 203 -15.18 -14.65 23.58
N PHE A 204 -15.34 -13.99 22.43
CA PHE A 204 -16.36 -14.34 21.45
C PHE A 204 -16.14 -15.75 20.87
N ILE A 205 -14.89 -16.13 20.58
CA ILE A 205 -14.56 -17.49 20.15
C ILE A 205 -14.88 -18.50 21.26
N GLN A 206 -14.56 -18.22 22.52
CA GLN A 206 -14.87 -19.10 23.65
C GLN A 206 -16.38 -19.27 23.85
N GLU A 207 -17.17 -18.21 23.81
CA GLU A 207 -18.64 -18.29 23.90
C GLU A 207 -19.25 -19.10 22.75
N ASN A 208 -18.74 -18.94 21.53
CA ASN A 208 -19.24 -19.69 20.38
C ASN A 208 -18.92 -21.19 20.44
N GLN A 209 -17.76 -21.56 21.00
CA GLN A 209 -17.39 -22.97 21.23
C GLN A 209 -18.22 -23.59 22.35
N ILE A 210 -18.50 -22.85 23.43
CA ILE A 210 -19.36 -23.29 24.54
C ILE A 210 -20.81 -23.49 24.06
N ASN A 211 -21.35 -22.57 23.28
CA ASN A 211 -22.72 -22.68 22.77
C ASN A 211 -22.91 -23.83 21.78
N LYS A 212 -21.87 -24.19 21.00
CA LYS A 212 -21.90 -25.38 20.15
C LYS A 212 -21.81 -26.69 20.92
N ALA A 213 -21.11 -26.72 22.06
CA ALA A 213 -21.01 -27.89 22.92
C ALA A 213 -22.29 -28.17 23.73
N SER A 214 -23.09 -27.15 24.03
CA SER A 214 -24.34 -27.27 24.79
C SER A 214 -25.56 -27.77 23.99
N VAL A 215 -25.41 -28.00 22.68
CA VAL A 215 -26.49 -28.43 21.76
C VAL A 215 -26.30 -29.89 21.28
N LEU A 216 -25.30 -30.59 21.81
CA LEU A 216 -25.06 -32.03 21.62
C LEU A 216 -25.35 -32.79 22.92
#